data_AF-A0A524LJV9-F1
#
_entry.id   AF-A0A524LJV9-F1
#
_cell.length_a   1.000
_cell.length_b   1.000
_cell.length_c   1.000
_cell.angle_alpha   90.00
_cell.angle_beta   90.00
_cell.angle_gamma   90.00
#
_symmetry.space_group_name_H-M   'P 1'
#
loop_
_entity.id
_entity.type
_entity.pdbx_description
1 polymer ?
#
loop_
_entity_poly.entity_id
_entity_poly.type
_entity_poly.pdbx_seq_one_letter_code
_entity_poly.pdbx_strand_id
1 'polypeptide(L)'
;MKLIGKFTLNLSSKRELPVEVLLESENTIIMINCQCCEEYLASRLPGGVLIPISSALKIYFGERKMRNLDVNVSGTMMRRTYKGQITAEDIPGMTKALENAVKKFTSTKKF
;
A
#
# COMPACT_ATOMS: atom_id res chain seq x y z
N MET A 1 -12.13 5.38 -14.19
CA MET A 1 -11.53 4.55 -13.13
C MET A 1 -12.38 3.31 -12.90
N LYS A 2 -11.78 2.14 -12.71
CA LYS A 2 -12.46 0.86 -12.41
C LYS A 2 -11.86 0.27 -11.14
N LEU A 3 -12.68 0.05 -10.12
CA LEU A 3 -12.26 -0.68 -8.92
C LEU A 3 -12.13 -2.17 -9.26
N ILE A 4 -10.98 -2.76 -8.96
CA ILE A 4 -10.73 -4.20 -9.16
C ILE A 4 -10.58 -4.95 -7.85
N GLY A 5 -10.23 -4.26 -6.75
CA GLY A 5 -9.93 -4.90 -5.48
C GLY A 5 -10.12 -4.01 -4.26
N LYS A 6 -10.54 -4.63 -3.17
CA LYS A 6 -10.60 -4.03 -1.83
C LYS A 6 -10.14 -5.06 -0.80
N PHE A 7 -9.25 -4.64 0.09
CA PHE A 7 -8.80 -5.46 1.20
C PHE A 7 -8.35 -4.56 2.36
N THR A 8 -8.21 -5.16 3.54
CA THR A 8 -7.80 -4.46 4.74
C THR A 8 -6.52 -5.09 5.26
N LEU A 9 -5.49 -4.28 5.50
CA LEU A 9 -4.25 -4.72 6.13
C LEU A 9 -4.38 -4.57 7.65
N ASN A 10 -4.10 -5.66 8.38
CA ASN A 10 -4.14 -5.65 9.85
C ASN A 10 -2.76 -5.37 10.44
N LEU A 11 -2.64 -4.29 11.22
CA LEU A 11 -1.39 -3.86 11.88
C LEU A 11 -1.21 -4.44 13.30
N SER A 12 -1.91 -5.52 13.66
CA SER A 12 -1.85 -6.23 14.96
C SER A 12 -2.37 -5.48 16.21
N SER A 13 -2.66 -4.17 16.16
CA SER A 13 -3.14 -3.37 17.31
C SER A 13 -4.55 -2.79 17.12
N LYS A 14 -5.51 -3.58 16.62
CA LYS A 14 -6.85 -3.10 16.19
C LYS A 14 -6.82 -1.95 15.18
N ARG A 15 -5.68 -1.76 14.51
CA ARG A 15 -5.49 -0.75 13.46
C ARG A 15 -5.62 -1.46 12.12
N GLU A 16 -6.63 -1.02 11.37
CA GLU A 16 -7.00 -1.53 10.06
C GLU A 16 -6.69 -0.48 9.01
N LEU A 17 -5.92 -0.85 7.99
CA LEU A 17 -5.59 0.00 6.85
C LEU A 17 -6.38 -0.47 5.62
N PRO A 18 -7.48 0.18 5.26
CA PRO A 18 -8.20 -0.11 4.03
C PRO A 18 -7.32 0.19 2.82
N VAL A 19 -7.28 -0.74 1.88
CA VAL A 19 -6.59 -0.60 0.60
C VAL A 19 -7.58 -0.85 -0.54
N GLU A 20 -7.64 0.10 -1.46
CA GLU A 20 -8.42 0.02 -2.69
C GLU A 20 -7.49 -0.01 -3.90
N VAL A 21 -7.83 -0.87 -4.85
CA VAL A 21 -7.07 -1.10 -6.07
C VAL A 21 -7.93 -0.70 -7.25
N LEU A 22 -7.49 0.32 -7.97
CA LEU A 22 -8.20 0.92 -9.09
C LEU A 22 -7.35 0.79 -10.35
N LEU A 23 -8.01 0.57 -11.48
CA LEU A 23 -7.41 0.68 -12.79
C LEU A 23 -7.90 1.97 -13.45
N GLU A 24 -6.99 2.71 -14.05
CA GLU A 24 -7.29 3.90 -14.83
C GLU A 24 -6.45 3.89 -16.10
N SER A 25 -7.10 3.80 -17.26
CA SER A 25 -6.43 3.71 -18.55
C SER A 25 -5.39 2.59 -18.53
N GLU A 26 -4.09 2.89 -18.60
CA GLU A 26 -3.00 1.92 -18.55
C GLU A 26 -2.30 1.85 -17.19
N ASN A 27 -2.90 2.42 -16.15
CA ASN A 27 -2.30 2.56 -14.83
C ASN A 27 -3.07 1.78 -13.77
N THR A 28 -2.31 1.31 -12.78
CA THR A 28 -2.83 0.76 -11.53
C THR A 28 -2.66 1.81 -10.44
N ILE A 29 -3.76 2.18 -9.81
CA ILE A 29 -3.82 3.14 -8.72
C ILE A 29 -4.11 2.37 -7.44
N ILE A 30 -3.24 2.53 -6.45
CA ILE A 30 -3.38 1.96 -5.11
C ILE A 30 -3.73 3.10 -4.17
N MET A 31 -4.90 3.02 -3.55
CA MET A 31 -5.36 3.97 -2.54
C MET A 31 -5.32 3.29 -1.19
N ILE A 32 -4.67 3.91 -0.23
CA ILE A 32 -4.54 3.42 1.13
C ILE A 32 -5.13 4.48 2.05
N ASN A 33 -6.12 4.09 2.84
CA ASN A 33 -6.66 4.94 3.87
C ASN A 33 -5.86 4.72 5.17
N CYS A 34 -5.15 5.76 5.60
CA CYS A 34 -4.30 5.77 6.78
C CYS A 34 -4.94 6.48 7.97
N GLN A 35 -6.28 6.60 8.00
CA GLN A 35 -7.02 7.24 9.09
C GLN A 35 -6.76 6.62 10.47
N CYS A 36 -6.49 5.31 10.55
CA CYS A 36 -6.10 4.66 11.82
C CYS A 36 -4.67 5.01 12.30
N CYS A 37 -3.96 5.81 11.51
CA CYS A 37 -2.51 5.92 11.47
C CYS A 37 -2.03 7.30 11.00
N GLU A 38 -2.75 8.38 11.36
CA GLU A 38 -2.40 9.76 11.01
C GLU A 38 -0.97 10.15 11.43
N GLU A 39 -0.52 9.62 12.57
CA GLU A 39 0.85 9.71 13.08
C GLU A 39 1.91 9.20 12.09
N TYR A 40 1.57 8.29 11.17
CA TYR A 40 2.47 7.77 10.15
C TYR A 40 2.46 8.57 8.84
N LEU A 41 1.54 9.51 8.68
CA LEU A 41 1.46 10.43 7.54
C LEU A 41 2.12 11.79 7.83
N ALA A 42 2.07 12.24 9.09
CA ALA A 42 2.34 13.64 9.48
C ALA A 42 3.81 14.03 9.71
N SER A 43 4.78 13.14 9.51
CA SER A 43 6.19 13.51 9.60
C SER A 43 6.95 12.89 8.43
N ARG A 44 7.60 13.74 7.64
CA ARG A 44 8.54 13.38 6.57
C ARG A 44 9.45 12.23 7.03
N LEU A 45 9.09 10.99 6.69
CA LEU A 45 9.59 9.72 7.24
C LEU A 45 11.01 9.79 7.86
N PRO A 46 11.14 9.59 9.19
CA PRO A 46 12.15 8.66 9.70
C PRO A 46 11.59 7.86 10.90
N GLY A 47 11.30 6.57 10.70
CA GLY A 47 11.01 5.61 11.80
C GLY A 47 9.56 5.11 12.00
N GLY A 48 8.56 5.64 11.27
CA GLY A 48 7.11 5.36 11.48
C GLY A 48 6.43 4.64 10.29
N VAL A 49 5.50 3.74 10.59
CA VAL A 49 4.90 2.69 9.74
C VAL A 49 4.15 3.24 8.49
N LEU A 50 4.86 3.46 7.39
CA LEU A 50 4.33 3.39 6.00
C LEU A 50 5.42 3.04 4.97
N ILE A 51 6.70 3.05 5.39
CA ILE A 51 7.85 2.53 4.64
C ILE A 51 7.66 1.08 4.21
N PRO A 52 7.23 0.11 5.07
CA PRO A 52 7.15 -1.28 4.64
C PRO A 52 6.13 -1.50 3.54
N ILE A 53 4.96 -0.84 3.62
CA ILE A 53 3.92 -0.91 2.58
C ILE A 53 4.43 -0.25 1.29
N SER A 54 5.02 0.93 1.41
CA SER A 54 5.60 1.65 0.29
C SER A 54 6.70 0.87 -0.45
N SER A 55 7.60 0.23 0.32
CA SER A 55 8.66 -0.62 -0.22
C SER A 55 8.10 -1.91 -0.81
N ALA A 56 7.14 -2.56 -0.15
CA ALA A 56 6.50 -3.76 -0.65
C ALA A 56 5.77 -3.53 -1.97
N LEU A 57 5.03 -2.43 -2.10
CA LEU A 57 4.43 -2.05 -3.39
C LEU A 57 5.51 -1.80 -4.45
N LYS A 58 6.59 -1.08 -4.10
CA LYS A 58 7.69 -0.83 -5.04
C LYS A 58 8.34 -2.14 -5.51
N ILE A 59 8.54 -3.12 -4.62
CA ILE A 59 9.09 -4.43 -4.95
C ILE A 59 8.10 -5.21 -5.82
N TYR A 60 6.84 -5.35 -5.36
CA TYR A 60 5.80 -6.10 -6.06
C TYR A 60 5.55 -5.62 -7.49
N PHE A 61 5.43 -4.30 -7.66
CA PHE A 61 5.27 -3.70 -8.99
C PHE A 61 6.59 -3.67 -9.78
N GLY A 62 7.73 -3.55 -9.10
CA GLY A 62 9.05 -3.62 -9.72
C GLY A 62 9.36 -4.97 -10.37
N GLU A 63 9.03 -6.08 -9.69
CA GLU A 63 9.15 -7.44 -10.23
C GLU A 63 8.30 -7.63 -11.51
N ARG A 64 7.20 -6.87 -11.62
CA ARG A 64 6.31 -6.84 -12.79
C ARG A 64 6.72 -5.81 -13.85
N LYS A 65 7.90 -5.18 -13.71
CA LYS A 65 8.38 -4.08 -14.57
C LYS A 65 7.45 -2.86 -14.62
N MET A 66 6.60 -2.69 -13.60
CA MET A 66 5.67 -1.58 -13.49
C MET A 66 6.35 -0.38 -12.82
N ARG A 67 6.36 0.76 -13.48
CA ARG A 67 7.03 1.97 -13.01
C ARG A 67 6.11 2.79 -12.12
N ASN A 68 6.59 3.24 -10.96
CA ASN A 68 5.87 4.24 -10.17
C ASN A 68 5.84 5.58 -10.93
N LEU A 69 4.64 6.10 -11.18
CA LEU A 69 4.39 7.35 -11.88
C LEU A 69 4.17 8.51 -10.92
N ASP A 70 3.41 8.29 -9.85
CA ASP A 70 2.99 9.35 -8.93
C ASP A 70 2.77 8.80 -7.53
N VAL A 71 3.08 9.64 -6.53
CA VAL A 71 2.74 9.40 -5.13
C VAL A 71 2.08 10.67 -4.61
N ASN A 72 0.79 10.58 -4.32
CA ASN A 72 0.03 11.67 -3.74
C ASN A 72 -0.40 11.30 -2.32
N VAL A 73 -0.23 12.22 -1.38
CA VAL A 73 -0.71 12.06 -0.01
C VAL A 73 -1.61 13.26 0.28
N SER A 74 -2.87 12.99 0.56
CA SER A 74 -3.91 13.98 0.84
C SER A 74 -4.57 13.65 2.16
N GLY A 75 -4.18 14.36 3.23
CA GLY A 75 -4.66 14.10 4.59
C GLY A 75 -4.36 12.67 5.03
N THR A 76 -5.41 11.91 5.35
CA THR A 76 -5.35 10.50 5.74
C THR A 76 -5.18 9.53 4.57
N MET A 77 -5.24 10.00 3.32
CA MET A 77 -5.26 9.13 2.15
C MET A 77 -3.95 9.18 1.39
N MET A 78 -3.40 8.00 1.10
CA MET A 78 -2.21 7.83 0.28
C MET A 78 -2.57 7.15 -1.04
N ARG A 79 -2.26 7.80 -2.15
CA ARG A 79 -2.46 7.30 -3.50
C ARG A 79 -1.12 7.06 -4.17
N ARG A 80 -0.95 5.88 -4.77
CA ARG A 80 0.19 5.56 -5.63
C ARG A 80 -0.27 5.10 -6.99
N THR A 81 0.33 5.66 -8.02
CA THR A 81 0.01 5.34 -9.41
C THR A 81 1.19 4.60 -10.03
N TYR A 82 0.94 3.42 -10.59
CA TYR A 82 1.92 2.59 -11.27
C TYR A 82 1.53 2.44 -12.74
N LYS A 83 2.51 2.53 -13.65
CA LYS A 83 2.33 2.27 -15.07
C LYS A 83 2.26 0.77 -15.31
N GLY A 84 1.17 0.31 -15.92
CA GLY A 84 0.81 -1.08 -16.11
C GLY A 84 -0.49 -1.43 -15.38
N GLN A 85 -1.13 -2.51 -15.81
CA GLN A 85 -2.37 -3.02 -15.22
C GLN A 85 -2.11 -4.34 -14.51
N ILE A 86 -2.75 -4.52 -13.36
CA ILE A 86 -2.88 -5.82 -12.70
C ILE A 86 -4.32 -6.31 -12.82
N THR A 87 -4.53 -7.63 -12.77
CA THR A 87 -5.87 -8.22 -12.80
C THR A 87 -6.38 -8.48 -11.39
N ALA A 88 -7.65 -8.88 -11.27
CA ALA A 88 -8.21 -9.26 -9.97
C ALA A 88 -7.50 -10.47 -9.35
N GLU A 89 -6.92 -11.34 -10.18
CA GLU A 89 -6.17 -12.54 -9.77
C GLU A 89 -4.84 -12.20 -9.09
N ASP A 90 -4.33 -10.99 -9.34
CA ASP A 90 -3.10 -10.50 -8.72
C ASP A 90 -3.33 -9.91 -7.31
N ILE A 91 -4.57 -9.60 -6.95
CA ILE A 91 -4.90 -8.96 -5.68
C ILE A 91 -4.49 -9.82 -4.47
N PRO A 92 -4.76 -11.14 -4.43
CA PRO A 92 -4.31 -11.98 -3.32
C PRO A 92 -2.78 -11.98 -3.15
N GLY A 93 -2.03 -11.99 -4.25
CA GLY A 93 -0.57 -11.93 -4.24
C GLY A 93 -0.05 -10.61 -3.67
N MET A 94 -0.64 -9.50 -4.11
CA MET A 94 -0.31 -8.17 -3.59
C MET A 94 -0.67 -8.03 -2.11
N THR A 95 -1.86 -8.49 -1.72
CA THR A 95 -2.34 -8.48 -0.33
C THR A 95 -1.35 -9.19 0.57
N LYS A 96 -0.95 -10.42 0.20
CA LYS A 96 0.03 -11.20 0.96
C LYS A 96 1.40 -10.53 1.03
N ALA A 97 1.86 -9.87 -0.04
CA ALA A 97 3.13 -9.14 -0.04
C ALA A 97 3.10 -7.96 0.96
N LEU A 98 1.98 -7.22 0.99
CA LEU A 98 1.76 -6.10 1.89
C LEU A 98 1.61 -6.55 3.34
N GLU A 99 0.81 -7.60 3.59
CA GLU A 99 0.64 -8.20 4.92
C GLU A 99 1.97 -8.71 5.46
N ASN A 100 2.78 -9.38 4.64
CA ASN A 100 4.11 -9.83 5.04
C ASN A 100 5.04 -8.67 5.37
N ALA A 101 4.98 -7.56 4.63
CA ALA A 101 5.80 -6.39 4.89
C ALA A 101 5.40 -5.70 6.21
N VAL A 102 4.10 -5.57 6.44
CA VAL A 102 3.55 -5.11 7.72
C VAL A 102 4.00 -6.02 8.85
N LYS A 103 3.78 -7.34 8.72
CA LYS A 103 4.11 -8.34 9.75
C LYS A 103 5.60 -8.37 10.06
N LYS A 104 6.47 -8.33 9.04
CA LYS A 104 7.92 -8.24 9.24
C LYS A 104 8.28 -6.98 10.02
N PHE A 105 7.70 -5.84 9.68
CA PHE A 105 7.97 -4.59 10.38
C PHE A 105 7.49 -4.63 11.85
N THR A 106 6.28 -5.13 12.10
CA THR A 106 5.73 -5.24 13.45
C THR A 106 6.48 -6.26 14.30
N SER A 107 6.91 -7.39 13.74
CA SER A 107 7.67 -8.41 14.46
C SER A 107 9.10 -7.98 14.80
N THR A 108 9.71 -7.12 13.99
CA THR A 108 11.07 -6.59 14.26
C THR A 108 11.06 -5.54 15.37
N LYS A 109 9.93 -4.87 15.62
CA LYS A 109 9.71 -4.07 16.85
C LYS A 109 9.31 -4.99 18.01
N LYS A 110 10.20 -5.90 18.41
CA LYS A 110 10.20 -6.35 19.81
C LYS A 110 10.70 -5.15 20.62
N PHE A 111 9.77 -4.46 21.28
CA PHE A 111 10.09 -3.58 22.41
C PHE A 111 10.86 -4.37 23.48
#